data_AF-A0A662HC10-F1
#
_entry.id   AF-A0A662HC10-F1
#
_cell.length_a   1.000
_cell.length_b   1.000
_cell.length_c   1.000
_cell.angle_alpha   90.00
_cell.angle_beta   90.00
_cell.angle_gamma   90.00
#
_symmetry.space_group_name_H-M   'P 1'
#
loop_
_entity.id
_entity.type
_entity.pdbx_description
1 polymer ?
#
loop_
_entity_poly.entity_id
_entity_poly.type
_entity_poly.pdbx_seq_one_letter_code
_entity_poly.pdbx_strand_id
1 'polypeptide(L)'
;MTVKIIYLFSEKVKPVNAPVNRGIKDVPRMLEKVKEKGVLVEMINIDNLSSEEKLEKYLDAASASVIKKYKIRQIFGTRRQSAVFFGREVPALIVYDEKGNVTDVYPHEKIFGIKTIWDFLNEVIKTQQ
;
A
#
# COMPACT_ATOMS: atom_id res chain seq x y z
N MET A 1 -16.85 6.91 0.70
CA MET A 1 -16.38 5.58 1.20
C MET A 1 -15.06 5.24 0.51
N THR A 2 -14.28 4.26 0.99
CA THR A 2 -13.17 3.71 0.19
C THR A 2 -13.75 2.88 -0.94
N VAL A 3 -13.39 3.19 -2.18
CA VAL A 3 -14.02 2.54 -3.35
C VAL A 3 -13.06 1.67 -4.13
N LYS A 4 -11.77 2.03 -4.16
CA LYS A 4 -10.75 1.19 -4.80
C LYS A 4 -9.50 1.06 -3.94
N ILE A 5 -8.96 -0.14 -3.89
CA ILE A 5 -7.69 -0.48 -3.26
C ILE A 5 -6.80 -1.16 -4.30
N ILE A 6 -5.56 -0.68 -4.43
CA ILE A 6 -4.53 -1.34 -5.24
C ILE A 6 -3.44 -1.85 -4.30
N TYR A 7 -3.21 -3.16 -4.31
CA TYR A 7 -2.13 -3.81 -3.60
C TYR A 7 -0.99 -4.17 -4.57
N LEU A 8 0.17 -3.57 -4.36
CA LEU A 8 1.38 -3.75 -5.14
C LEU A 8 2.33 -4.67 -4.38
N PHE A 9 2.72 -5.78 -5.01
CA PHE A 9 3.61 -6.78 -4.42
C PHE A 9 4.57 -7.35 -5.45
N SER A 10 5.63 -8.00 -4.99
CA SER A 10 6.56 -8.76 -5.81
C SER A 10 6.40 -10.25 -5.49
N GLU A 11 6.34 -11.08 -6.53
CA GLU A 11 6.40 -12.54 -6.38
C GLU A 11 7.85 -13.03 -6.29
N LYS A 12 8.78 -12.30 -6.93
CA LYS A 12 10.20 -12.65 -6.97
C LYS A 12 10.93 -12.29 -5.67
N VAL A 13 10.43 -11.30 -4.92
CA VAL A 13 11.06 -10.81 -3.69
C VAL A 13 10.11 -10.96 -2.51
N LYS A 14 10.58 -11.66 -1.47
CA LYS A 14 9.82 -11.79 -0.23
C LYS A 14 9.87 -10.48 0.58
N PRO A 15 8.77 -10.10 1.24
CA PRO A 15 8.78 -8.95 2.13
C PRO A 15 9.82 -9.10 3.24
N VAL A 16 10.56 -8.03 3.51
CA VAL A 16 11.57 -8.02 4.59
C VAL A 16 10.90 -8.18 5.96
N ASN A 17 11.56 -8.86 6.89
CA ASN A 17 11.08 -8.97 8.27
C ASN A 17 11.31 -7.65 9.03
N ALA A 18 10.40 -6.69 8.85
CA ALA A 18 10.45 -5.37 9.46
C ALA A 18 9.06 -4.97 10.01
N PRO A 19 8.98 -4.05 10.99
CA PRO A 19 7.72 -3.60 11.56
C PRO A 19 6.69 -3.11 10.53
N VAL A 20 7.15 -2.52 9.43
CA VAL A 20 6.30 -2.07 8.29
C VAL A 20 5.52 -3.20 7.62
N ASN A 21 6.04 -4.44 7.68
CA ASN A 21 5.47 -5.64 7.05
C ASN A 21 4.76 -6.56 8.07
N ARG A 22 4.45 -6.06 9.27
CA ARG A 22 3.71 -6.86 10.26
C ARG A 22 2.38 -7.32 9.67
N GLY A 23 2.10 -8.62 9.81
CA GLY A 23 0.86 -9.24 9.31
C GLY A 23 0.79 -9.43 7.79
N ILE A 24 1.89 -9.22 7.05
CA ILE A 24 1.87 -9.27 5.58
C ILE A 24 1.42 -10.62 4.99
N LYS A 25 1.63 -11.72 5.73
CA LYS A 25 1.20 -13.06 5.31
C LYS A 25 -0.33 -13.21 5.23
N ASP A 26 -1.06 -12.45 6.05
CA ASP A 26 -2.52 -12.50 6.10
C ASP A 26 -3.18 -11.56 5.07
N VAL A 27 -2.41 -10.61 4.52
CA VAL A 27 -2.91 -9.54 3.65
C VAL A 27 -3.68 -10.08 2.43
N PRO A 28 -3.21 -11.10 1.68
CA PRO A 28 -3.97 -11.64 0.54
C PRO A 28 -5.37 -12.11 0.94
N ARG A 29 -5.48 -12.87 2.04
CA ARG A 29 -6.76 -13.35 2.57
C ARG A 29 -7.65 -12.20 3.07
N MET A 30 -7.06 -11.16 3.65
CA MET A 30 -7.81 -9.99 4.11
C MET A 30 -8.35 -9.16 2.93
N LEU A 31 -7.59 -9.06 1.83
CA LEU A 31 -8.02 -8.39 0.62
C LEU A 31 -9.24 -9.07 -0.03
N GLU A 32 -9.29 -10.41 0.00
CA GLU A 32 -10.48 -11.16 -0.42
C GLU A 32 -11.72 -10.80 0.40
N LYS A 33 -11.59 -10.76 1.73
CA LYS A 33 -12.70 -10.35 2.63
C LYS A 33 -13.14 -8.90 2.38
N VAL A 34 -12.21 -8.01 2.07
CA VAL A 34 -12.54 -6.62 1.73
C VAL A 34 -13.26 -6.54 0.39
N LYS A 35 -12.88 -7.38 -0.58
CA LYS A 35 -13.56 -7.51 -1.87
C LYS A 35 -14.99 -8.04 -1.72
N GLU A 36 -15.21 -9.04 -0.87
CA GLU A 36 -16.56 -9.56 -0.55
C GLU A 36 -17.51 -8.50 0.01
N LYS A 37 -16.97 -7.45 0.63
CA LYS A 37 -17.73 -6.31 1.16
C LYS A 37 -18.01 -5.21 0.12
N GLY A 38 -17.73 -5.45 -1.15
CA GLY A 38 -18.04 -4.53 -2.25
C GLY A 38 -16.97 -3.46 -2.53
N VAL A 39 -15.80 -3.54 -1.90
CA VAL A 39 -14.66 -2.68 -2.25
C VAL A 39 -13.96 -3.24 -3.48
N LEU A 40 -13.63 -2.39 -4.46
CA LEU A 40 -12.86 -2.83 -5.62
C LEU A 40 -11.41 -3.04 -5.23
N VAL A 41 -10.95 -4.29 -5.27
CA VAL A 41 -9.57 -4.67 -4.91
C VAL A 41 -8.83 -5.17 -6.14
N GLU A 42 -7.68 -4.56 -6.41
CA GLU A 42 -6.76 -4.93 -7.48
C GLU A 42 -5.41 -5.35 -6.87
N MET A 43 -4.89 -6.51 -7.29
CA MET A 43 -3.58 -7.01 -6.85
C MET A 43 -2.64 -7.00 -8.05
N ILE A 44 -1.56 -6.22 -7.95
CA ILE A 44 -0.64 -5.99 -9.06
C ILE A 44 0.74 -6.52 -8.67
N ASN A 45 1.22 -7.50 -9.44
CA ASN A 45 2.60 -7.96 -9.33
C ASN A 45 3.53 -6.97 -10.06
N ILE A 46 4.37 -6.27 -9.29
CA ILE A 46 5.30 -5.29 -9.84
C ILE A 46 6.40 -5.93 -10.69
N ASP A 47 6.66 -7.23 -10.56
CA ASP A 47 7.69 -7.91 -11.35
C ASP A 47 7.35 -7.97 -12.84
N ASN A 48 6.06 -7.80 -13.18
CA ASN A 48 5.54 -7.79 -14.54
C ASN A 48 5.37 -6.37 -15.09
N LEU A 49 5.60 -5.33 -14.28
CA LEU A 49 5.52 -3.94 -14.71
C LEU A 49 6.86 -3.45 -15.27
N SER A 50 6.75 -2.65 -16.32
CA SER A 50 7.86 -1.84 -16.84
C SER A 50 8.33 -0.81 -15.80
N SER A 51 9.53 -0.26 -16.02
CA SER A 51 10.07 0.79 -15.15
C SER A 51 9.22 2.06 -15.15
N GLU A 52 8.58 2.37 -16.27
CA GLU A 52 7.67 3.52 -16.42
C GLU A 52 6.39 3.32 -15.61
N GLU A 53 5.74 2.16 -15.74
CA GLU A 53 4.53 1.84 -14.96
C GLU A 53 4.80 1.81 -13.45
N LYS A 54 5.97 1.29 -13.03
CA LYS A 54 6.41 1.34 -11.63
C LYS A 54 6.53 2.76 -11.13
N LEU A 55 7.11 3.64 -11.95
CA LEU A 55 7.28 5.05 -11.62
C LEU A 55 5.92 5.75 -11.53
N GLU A 56 4.99 5.51 -12.46
CA GLU A 56 3.64 6.06 -12.41
C GLU A 56 2.90 5.65 -11.14
N LYS A 57 2.90 4.35 -10.80
CA LYS A 57 2.27 3.87 -9.54
C LYS A 57 2.91 4.48 -8.30
N TYR A 58 4.22 4.70 -8.33
CA TYR A 58 4.92 5.38 -7.25
C TYR A 58 4.56 6.88 -7.18
N LEU A 59 4.40 7.56 -8.31
CA LEU A 59 3.98 8.97 -8.37
C LEU A 59 2.54 9.13 -7.87
N ASP A 60 1.64 8.22 -8.23
CA ASP A 60 0.28 8.15 -7.69
C ASP A 60 0.33 8.02 -6.16
N ALA A 61 1.10 7.06 -5.64
CA ALA A 61 1.26 6.91 -4.19
C ALA A 61 1.89 8.16 -3.53
N ALA A 62 2.86 8.80 -4.19
CA ALA A 62 3.49 10.02 -3.72
C ALA A 62 2.55 11.23 -3.69
N SER A 63 1.57 11.30 -4.60
CA SER A 63 0.58 12.37 -4.61
C SER A 63 -0.24 12.42 -3.31
N ALA A 64 -0.63 11.27 -2.75
CA ALA A 64 -1.30 11.21 -1.45
C ALA A 64 -0.40 11.61 -0.27
N SER A 65 0.89 11.32 -0.36
CA SER A 65 1.88 11.74 0.64
C SER A 65 2.05 13.26 0.68
N VAL A 66 2.00 13.93 -0.48
CA VAL A 66 2.04 15.39 -0.58
C VAL A 66 0.77 16.01 0.04
N ILE A 67 -0.39 15.44 -0.23
CA ILE A 67 -1.69 15.94 0.27
C ILE A 67 -1.82 15.75 1.79
N LYS A 68 -1.34 14.63 2.34
CA LYS A 68 -1.50 14.30 3.78
C LYS A 68 -0.24 14.47 4.64
N LYS A 69 0.85 15.02 4.10
CA LYS A 69 2.16 15.18 4.78
C LYS A 69 2.76 13.87 5.31
N TYR A 70 2.46 12.72 4.70
CA TYR A 70 3.02 11.43 5.11
C TYR A 70 4.47 11.27 4.63
N LYS A 71 5.36 10.74 5.47
CA LYS A 71 6.77 10.48 5.11
C LYS A 71 6.96 9.16 4.35
N ILE A 72 6.28 8.98 3.22
CA ILE A 72 6.39 7.71 2.46
C ILE A 72 7.78 7.50 1.84
N ARG A 73 8.51 8.59 1.57
CA ARG A 73 9.85 8.54 0.94
C ARG A 73 10.88 7.76 1.77
N GLN A 74 10.75 7.76 3.10
CA GLN A 74 11.66 7.04 4.00
C GLN A 74 11.25 5.58 4.21
N ILE A 75 10.01 5.22 3.87
CA ILE A 75 9.46 3.86 4.06
C ILE A 75 9.69 3.04 2.81
N PHE A 76 9.42 3.62 1.64
CA PHE A 76 9.59 2.95 0.36
C PHE A 76 10.94 3.21 -0.30
N GLY A 77 11.86 3.88 0.40
CA GLY A 77 13.18 4.20 -0.12
C GLY A 77 14.17 4.49 0.99
N THR A 78 15.40 4.77 0.59
CA THR A 78 16.47 5.25 1.48
C THR A 78 16.57 6.76 1.41
N ARG A 79 17.34 7.38 2.34
CA ARG A 79 17.62 8.83 2.34
C ARG A 79 18.29 9.32 1.04
N ARG A 80 18.88 8.41 0.25
CA ARG A 80 19.59 8.70 -1.02
C ARG A 80 18.85 8.23 -2.28
N GLN A 81 17.94 7.26 -2.17
CA GLN A 81 17.16 6.73 -3.30
C GLN A 81 15.71 6.48 -2.87
N SER A 82 14.78 7.28 -3.39
CA SER A 82 13.34 7.06 -3.22
C SER A 82 12.86 5.83 -4.01
N ALA A 83 11.77 5.19 -3.55
CA ALA A 83 11.05 4.10 -4.24
C ALA A 83 11.75 2.72 -4.36
N VAL A 84 12.97 2.54 -3.86
CA VAL A 84 13.74 1.28 -3.99
C VAL A 84 13.01 0.06 -3.43
N PHE A 85 12.21 0.24 -2.38
CA PHE A 85 11.49 -0.85 -1.71
C PHE A 85 10.02 -0.94 -2.10
N PHE A 86 9.51 0.02 -2.89
CA PHE A 86 8.09 0.17 -3.22
C PHE A 86 7.55 -1.07 -3.97
N GLY A 87 6.60 -1.75 -3.35
CA GLY A 87 5.98 -2.94 -3.92
C GLY A 87 6.89 -4.17 -3.99
N ARG A 88 8.15 -4.07 -3.54
CA ARG A 88 9.17 -5.13 -3.67
C ARG A 88 9.45 -5.80 -2.33
N GLU A 89 10.35 -5.23 -1.54
CA GLU A 89 10.65 -5.69 -0.17
C GLU A 89 9.61 -5.18 0.83
N VAL A 90 8.92 -4.08 0.49
CA VAL A 90 7.80 -3.54 1.24
C VAL A 90 6.62 -3.43 0.28
N PRO A 91 5.66 -4.37 0.33
CA PRO A 91 4.43 -4.25 -0.44
C PRO A 91 3.74 -2.93 -0.13
N ALA A 92 3.03 -2.38 -1.12
CA ALA A 92 2.33 -1.12 -0.98
C ALA A 92 0.82 -1.33 -1.19
N LEU A 93 0.01 -0.58 -0.46
CA LEU A 93 -1.43 -0.54 -0.64
C LEU A 93 -1.86 0.90 -0.83
N ILE A 94 -2.46 1.19 -1.98
CA ILE A 94 -2.94 2.52 -2.37
C ILE A 94 -4.47 2.52 -2.28
N VAL A 95 -5.02 3.54 -1.64
CA VAL A 95 -6.47 3.67 -1.40
C VAL A 95 -7.01 4.86 -2.18
N TYR A 96 -8.07 4.63 -2.96
CA TYR A 96 -8.72 5.63 -3.79
C TYR A 96 -10.15 5.90 -3.32
N ASP A 97 -10.58 7.17 -3.44
CA ASP A 97 -11.98 7.55 -3.28
C ASP A 97 -12.80 7.34 -4.57
N GLU A 98 -14.10 7.65 -4.48
CA GLU A 98 -15.07 7.60 -5.59
C GLU A 98 -14.71 8.52 -6.76
N LYS A 99 -13.91 9.56 -6.51
CA LYS A 99 -13.48 10.53 -7.51
C LYS A 99 -12.15 10.12 -8.17
N GLY A 100 -11.59 8.96 -7.79
CA GLY A 100 -10.31 8.47 -8.29
C GLY A 100 -9.09 9.14 -7.67
N ASN A 101 -9.25 9.91 -6.58
CA ASN A 101 -8.12 10.52 -5.88
C ASN A 101 -7.51 9.52 -4.90
N VAL A 102 -6.18 9.53 -4.80
CA VAL A 102 -5.49 8.76 -3.75
C VAL A 102 -5.76 9.42 -2.40
N THR A 103 -6.43 8.68 -1.52
CA THR A 103 -6.76 9.13 -0.16
C THR A 103 -5.75 8.65 0.88
N ASP A 104 -5.10 7.51 0.65
CA ASP A 104 -4.15 6.94 1.60
C ASP A 104 -3.19 5.95 0.94
N VAL A 105 -2.05 5.72 1.58
CA VAL A 105 -1.04 4.75 1.15
C VAL A 105 -0.49 4.04 2.38
N TYR A 106 -0.35 2.71 2.31
CA TYR A 106 0.17 1.87 3.38
C TYR A 106 1.31 0.97 2.88
N PRO A 107 2.28 0.60 3.75
CA PRO A 107 2.46 1.13 5.10
C PRO A 107 2.89 2.60 5.09
N HIS A 108 2.50 3.36 6.12
CA HIS A 108 2.99 4.73 6.33
C HIS A 108 3.37 5.00 7.78
N GLU A 109 4.26 5.96 7.99
CA GLU A 109 4.64 6.48 9.30
C GLU A 109 3.61 7.50 9.76
N LYS A 110 3.25 7.40 11.03
CA LYS A 110 2.51 8.40 11.77
C LYS A 110 3.42 9.04 12.81
N ILE A 111 2.93 10.10 13.46
CA ILE A 111 3.63 10.75 14.58
C ILE A 111 3.97 9.73 15.69
N PHE A 112 3.08 8.74 15.91
CA PHE A 112 3.27 7.67 16.87
C PHE A 112 3.25 6.29 16.20
N GLY A 113 4.38 5.92 15.59
CA GLY A 113 4.59 4.59 15.04
C GLY A 113 4.19 4.42 13.58
N ILE A 114 3.97 3.17 13.18
CA ILE A 114 3.76 2.77 11.78
C ILE A 114 2.36 2.20 11.66
N LYS A 115 1.59 2.68 10.68
CA LYS A 115 0.34 2.03 10.29
C LYS A 115 0.62 1.10 9.12
N THR A 116 0.45 -0.19 9.35
CA THR A 116 0.73 -1.23 8.36
C THR A 116 -0.45 -1.48 7.44
N ILE A 117 -0.22 -2.22 6.35
CA ILE A 117 -1.30 -2.72 5.48
C ILE A 117 -2.29 -3.57 6.28
N TRP A 118 -1.77 -4.43 7.15
CA TRP A 118 -2.58 -5.29 8.01
C TRP A 118 -3.50 -4.48 8.95
N ASP A 119 -2.97 -3.41 9.55
CA ASP A 119 -3.76 -2.54 10.43
C ASP A 119 -4.94 -1.92 9.69
N PHE A 120 -4.66 -1.34 8.52
CA PHE A 120 -5.69 -0.73 7.68
C PHE A 120 -6.77 -1.74 7.27
N LEU A 121 -6.39 -2.90 6.73
CA LEU A 121 -7.35 -3.90 6.28
C LEU A 121 -8.18 -4.44 7.45
N ASN A 122 -7.59 -4.60 8.64
CA ASN A 122 -8.31 -5.05 9.83
C ASN A 122 -9.37 -4.03 10.26
N GLU A 123 -9.04 -2.73 10.22
CA GLU A 123 -10.00 -1.65 10.49
C GLU A 123 -11.13 -1.62 9.46
N VAL A 124 -10.83 -1.76 8.16
CA VAL A 124 -11.85 -1.80 7.09
C VAL A 124 -12.79 -2.99 7.28
N ILE A 125 -12.26 -4.16 7.61
CA ILE A 125 -13.06 -5.37 7.86
C ILE A 125 -13.97 -5.18 9.08
N LYS A 126 -13.48 -4.58 10.17
CA LYS A 126 -14.23 -4.38 11.42
C LYS A 126 -15.27 -3.26 11.36
N THR A 127 -14.98 -2.17 10.66
CA THR A 127 -15.87 -0.99 10.57
C THR A 127 -17.16 -1.28 9.77
N GLN A 128 -17.21 -2.41 9.09
CA GLN A 128 -18.38 -2.89 8.35
C GLN A 128 -18.96 -4.18 8.96
N GLN A 129 -18.91 -4.32 10.28
CA GLN A 129 -19.72 -5.24 11.10
C GLN A 129 -20.66 -4.39 11.95
#